data_AF-A0A6B2LUZ6-F1
#
_entry.id   AF-A0A6B2LUZ6-F1
#
_cell.length_a   1.000
_cell.length_b   1.000
_cell.length_c   1.000
_cell.angle_alpha   90.00
_cell.angle_beta   90.00
_cell.angle_gamma   90.00
#
_symmetry.space_group_name_H-M   'P 1'
#
loop_
_entity.id
_entity.type
_entity.pdbx_description
1 polymer ?
#
loop_
_entity_poly.entity_id
_entity_poly.type
_entity_poly.pdbx_seq_one_letter_code
_entity_poly.pdbx_strand_id
1 'polypeptide(L)'
;MRDSKILVVTAETGSGKTTQLPQYLAERSDLFPKMIVCTQPHVMGAISVARRVSQELDGDYVGGSVGYHVGKENAVPGSKIMFMTD
;
A
#
# COMPACT_ATOMS: atom_id res chain seq x y z
N MET A 1 -15.59 10.43 -0.99
CA MET A 1 -15.45 8.97 -1.21
C MET A 1 -16.73 8.17 -1.03
N ARG A 2 -17.86 8.71 -0.53
CA ARG A 2 -18.96 7.87 -0.02
C ARG A 2 -19.95 7.26 -1.05
N ASP A 3 -19.95 7.68 -2.32
CA ASP A 3 -20.89 7.14 -3.33
C ASP A 3 -20.26 6.62 -4.64
N SER A 4 -18.93 6.64 -4.75
CA SER A 4 -18.23 6.22 -5.98
C SER A 4 -17.57 4.85 -5.77
N LYS A 5 -17.94 3.86 -6.58
CA LYS A 5 -17.25 2.55 -6.60
C LYS A 5 -15.84 2.63 -7.17
N ILE A 6 -15.56 3.68 -7.95
CA ILE A 6 -14.26 3.96 -8.59
C ILE A 6 -13.96 5.44 -8.40
N LEU A 7 -12.74 5.75 -7.97
CA LEU A 7 -12.22 7.11 -7.84
C LEU A 7 -10.89 7.21 -8.58
N VAL A 8 -10.78 8.21 -9.47
CA VAL A 8 -9.51 8.53 -10.15
C VAL A 8 -8.84 9.67 -9.42
N VAL A 9 -7.59 9.45 -8.99
CA VAL A 9 -6.78 10.45 -8.28
C VAL A 9 -5.57 10.80 -9.12
N THR A 10 -5.46 12.07 -9.54
CA THR A 10 -4.34 12.57 -10.35
C THR A 10 -3.52 13.58 -9.55
N ALA A 11 -2.19 13.45 -9.57
CA ALA A 11 -1.26 14.45 -9.06
C ALA A 11 0.14 14.19 -9.64
N GLU A 12 1.05 15.14 -9.50
CA GLU A 12 2.43 15.04 -9.99
C GLU A 12 3.26 13.95 -9.28
N THR A 13 4.35 13.51 -9.91
CA THR A 13 5.33 12.62 -9.28
C THR A 13 5.91 13.29 -8.03
N GLY A 14 6.10 12.54 -6.95
CA GLY A 14 6.58 13.08 -5.68
C GLY A 14 5.49 13.66 -4.76
N SER A 15 4.24 13.77 -5.22
CA SER A 15 3.12 14.26 -4.41
C SER A 15 2.66 13.30 -3.28
N GLY A 16 3.36 12.18 -3.08
CA GLY A 16 3.04 11.21 -2.02
C GLY A 16 1.84 10.28 -2.29
N LYS A 17 1.26 10.22 -3.50
CA LYS A 17 0.08 9.36 -3.79
C LYS A 17 0.26 7.91 -3.32
N THR A 18 1.35 7.29 -3.78
CA THR A 18 1.64 5.88 -3.55
C THR A 18 1.98 5.56 -2.10
N THR A 19 2.48 6.54 -1.33
CA THR A 19 2.80 6.36 0.08
C THR A 19 1.64 6.71 1.00
N GLN A 20 0.96 7.84 0.76
CA GLN A 20 0.01 8.43 1.71
C GLN A 20 -1.42 7.92 1.55
N LEU A 21 -1.91 7.66 0.32
CA LEU A 21 -3.28 7.17 0.13
C LEU A 21 -3.53 5.81 0.81
N PRO A 22 -2.63 4.81 0.70
CA PRO A 22 -2.83 3.53 1.37
C PRO A 22 -2.86 3.65 2.89
N GLN A 23 -2.02 4.53 3.47
CA GLN A 23 -1.99 4.80 4.91
C GLN A 23 -3.31 5.44 5.38
N TYR A 24 -3.78 6.47 4.68
CA TYR A 24 -5.05 7.13 4.98
C TYR A 24 -6.24 6.15 4.95
N LEU A 25 -6.27 5.24 3.96
CA LEU A 25 -7.31 4.21 3.89
C LEU A 25 -7.18 3.20 5.03
N ALA A 26 -5.96 2.82 5.42
CA ALA A 26 -5.71 1.84 6.47
C ALA A 26 -6.05 2.35 7.87
N GLU A 27 -5.88 3.64 8.12
CA GLU A 27 -6.32 4.32 9.35
C GLU A 27 -7.84 4.37 9.48
N ARG A 28 -8.56 4.26 8.36
CA ARG A 28 -10.03 4.28 8.28
C ARG A 28 -10.59 2.88 8.16
N SER A 29 -10.13 1.98 9.02
CA SER A 29 -10.61 0.59 9.07
C SER A 29 -12.10 0.47 9.41
N ASP A 30 -12.69 1.52 10.01
CA ASP A 30 -14.13 1.68 10.21
C ASP A 30 -14.92 1.74 8.89
N LEU A 31 -14.30 2.31 7.84
CA LEU A 31 -14.87 2.43 6.50
C LEU A 31 -14.31 1.39 5.52
N PHE A 32 -13.06 0.98 5.71
CA PHE A 32 -12.30 0.07 4.85
C PHE A 32 -11.74 -1.09 5.68
N PRO A 33 -12.58 -2.03 6.15
CA PRO A 33 -12.16 -3.09 7.08
C PRO A 33 -11.32 -4.20 6.42
N LYS A 34 -11.17 -4.17 5.09
CA LYS A 34 -10.41 -5.17 4.34
C LYS A 34 -8.99 -4.68 4.07
N MET A 35 -8.09 -5.62 3.81
CA MET A 35 -6.73 -5.32 3.39
C MET A 35 -6.71 -4.43 2.14
N ILE A 36 -5.85 -3.42 2.17
CA ILE A 36 -5.61 -2.50 1.05
C ILE A 36 -4.52 -3.09 0.18
N VAL A 37 -4.80 -3.20 -1.12
CA VAL A 37 -3.87 -3.74 -2.10
C VAL A 37 -3.48 -2.63 -3.07
N CYS A 38 -2.17 -2.45 -3.28
CA CYS A 38 -1.62 -1.47 -4.20
C CYS A 38 -0.72 -2.17 -5.21
N THR A 39 -1.06 -2.08 -6.49
CA THR A 39 -0.21 -2.60 -7.57
C THR A 39 0.86 -1.57 -7.95
N GLN A 40 2.03 -2.05 -8.35
CA GLN A 40 3.15 -1.26 -8.87
C GLN A 40 3.71 -1.96 -10.13
N PRO A 41 4.04 -1.22 -11.20
CA PRO A 41 4.51 -1.82 -12.45
C PRO A 41 5.93 -2.43 -12.36
N HIS A 42 6.64 -2.18 -11.27
CA HIS A 42 8.02 -2.61 -11.08
C HIS A 42 8.21 -3.25 -9.71
N VAL A 43 8.88 -4.40 -9.68
CA VAL A 43 9.23 -5.15 -8.46
C VAL A 43 9.92 -4.26 -7.42
N MET A 44 10.92 -3.48 -7.85
CA MET A 44 11.66 -2.57 -6.96
C MET A 44 10.77 -1.44 -6.43
N GLY A 45 9.76 -1.01 -7.20
CA GLY A 45 8.75 -0.06 -6.76
C GLY A 45 7.92 -0.64 -5.61
N ALA A 46 7.39 -1.86 -5.77
CA ALA A 46 6.60 -2.51 -4.71
C ALA A 46 7.41 -2.71 -3.42
N ILE A 47 8.64 -3.23 -3.52
CA ILE A 47 9.49 -3.50 -2.34
C ILE A 47 9.91 -2.19 -1.64
N SER A 48 10.36 -1.18 -2.40
CA SER A 48 10.85 0.07 -1.81
C SER A 48 9.72 0.86 -1.15
N VAL A 49 8.54 0.91 -1.77
CA VAL A 49 7.37 1.56 -1.19
C VAL A 49 6.89 0.81 0.05
N ALA A 50 6.82 -0.53 0.04
CA ALA A 50 6.42 -1.30 1.21
C ALA A 50 7.31 -1.01 2.43
N ARG A 51 8.63 -0.96 2.24
CA ARG A 51 9.59 -0.59 3.30
C ARG A 51 9.39 0.83 3.80
N ARG A 52 9.19 1.78 2.89
CA ARG A 52 8.97 3.18 3.26
C ARG A 52 7.68 3.35 4.04
N VAL A 53 6.59 2.72 3.57
CA VAL A 53 5.27 2.83 4.18
C VAL A 53 5.19 2.08 5.51
N SER A 54 5.91 0.97 5.70
CA SER A 54 5.99 0.31 7.02
C SER A 54 6.63 1.24 8.05
N GLN A 55 7.71 1.92 7.67
CA GLN A 55 8.39 2.89 8.53
C GLN A 55 7.54 4.15 8.80
N GLU A 56 6.81 4.65 7.80
CA GLU A 56 5.94 5.82 7.95
C GLU A 56 4.68 5.53 8.79
N LEU A 57 4.07 4.34 8.65
CA LEU A 57 2.78 4.02 9.27
C LEU A 57 2.88 3.72 10.77
N ASP A 58 3.86 2.90 11.17
CA ASP A 58 4.02 2.47 12.57
C ASP A 58 5.48 2.28 13.00
N GLY A 59 6.45 2.61 12.13
CA GLY A 59 7.88 2.41 12.40
C GLY A 59 8.33 0.95 12.33
N ASP A 60 7.47 0.03 11.89
CA ASP A 60 7.76 -1.40 11.87
C ASP A 60 8.50 -1.83 10.59
N TYR A 61 9.04 -3.04 10.63
CA TYR A 61 9.58 -3.73 9.46
C TYR A 61 8.44 -4.25 8.58
N VAL A 62 8.76 -4.47 7.30
CA VAL A 62 7.86 -5.20 6.40
C VAL A 62 7.61 -6.60 6.97
N GLY A 63 6.35 -6.99 7.09
CA GLY A 63 5.95 -8.22 7.79
C GLY A 63 4.87 -8.02 8.85
N GLY A 64 4.75 -6.80 9.39
CA GLY A 64 3.73 -6.44 10.39
C GLY A 64 2.46 -5.86 9.75
N SER A 65 2.30 -4.54 9.78
CA SER A 65 1.17 -3.85 9.16
C SER A 65 1.24 -3.83 7.63
N VAL A 66 2.45 -3.84 7.07
CA VAL A 66 2.70 -3.65 5.64
C VAL A 66 3.51 -4.81 5.07
N GLY A 67 3.10 -5.31 3.91
CA GLY A 67 3.73 -6.42 3.20
C GLY A 67 3.95 -6.13 1.71
N TYR A 68 4.59 -7.07 1.01
CA TYR A 68 4.63 -7.08 -0.44
C TYR A 68 4.50 -8.49 -1.04
N HIS A 69 4.06 -8.56 -2.30
CA HIS A 69 4.03 -9.78 -3.11
C HIS A 69 4.50 -9.48 -4.53
N VAL A 70 5.65 -10.01 -4.94
CA VAL A 70 6.26 -9.71 -6.23
C VAL A 70 6.67 -10.99 -6.94
N GLY A 71 6.35 -11.09 -8.23
CA GLY A 71 6.56 -12.33 -9.00
C GLY A 71 5.79 -13.52 -8.41
N LYS A 72 6.32 -14.75 -8.58
CA LYS A 72 5.64 -15.99 -8.18
C LYS A 72 5.86 -16.41 -6.73
N GLU A 73 7.04 -16.16 -6.16
CA GLU A 73 7.45 -16.78 -4.89
C GLU A 73 7.99 -15.77 -3.86
N ASN A 74 8.11 -14.48 -4.22
CA ASN A 74 8.68 -13.49 -3.32
C ASN A 74 7.58 -12.69 -2.64
N ALA A 75 7.22 -13.12 -1.43
CA ALA A 75 6.17 -12.48 -0.65
C ALA A 75 6.56 -12.34 0.82
N VAL A 76 6.24 -11.18 1.38
CA VAL A 76 6.26 -10.92 2.81
C VAL A 76 4.86 -10.46 3.21
N PRO A 77 4.14 -11.18 4.07
CA PRO A 77 2.76 -10.85 4.42
C PRO A 77 2.68 -9.51 5.17
N GLY A 78 1.51 -8.87 5.11
CA GLY A 78 1.19 -7.65 5.85
C GLY A 78 -0.28 -7.68 6.26
N SER A 79 -0.60 -7.14 7.43
CA SER A 79 -1.95 -7.23 8.00
C SER A 79 -2.92 -6.15 7.53
N LYS A 80 -2.43 -4.99 7.07
CA LYS A 80 -3.26 -3.85 6.64
C LYS A 80 -3.07 -3.48 5.17
N ILE A 81 -1.81 -3.40 4.72
CA ILE A 81 -1.46 -2.92 3.37
C ILE A 81 -0.55 -3.94 2.68
N MET A 82 -0.82 -4.21 1.40
CA MET A 82 0.00 -5.07 0.55
C MET A 82 0.40 -4.34 -0.74
N PHE A 83 1.71 -4.24 -1.02
CA PHE A 83 2.21 -3.76 -2.31
C PHE A 83 2.58 -4.92 -3.22
N MET A 84 2.09 -4.96 -4.45
CA MET A 84 2.35 -6.07 -5.36
C MET A 84 2.70 -5.63 -6.77
N THR A 85 3.31 -6.52 -7.54
CA THR A 85 3.39 -6.37 -9.00
C THR A 85 2.17 -7.00 -9.65
N ASP A 86 1.81 -6.48 -10.82
CA ASP A 86 0.90 -7.16 -11.75
C ASP A 86 1.56 -8.41 -12.40
#